data_AF-A0A9Q5B0V1-F1
#
_entry.id   AF-A0A9Q5B0V1-F1
#
_cell.length_a   1.000
_cell.length_b   1.000
_cell.length_c   1.000
_cell.angle_alpha   90.00
_cell.angle_beta   90.00
_cell.angle_gamma   90.00
#
_symmetry.space_group_name_H-M   'P 1'
#
loop_
_entity.id
_entity.type
_entity.pdbx_description
1 polymer ?
#
loop_
_entity_poly.entity_id
_entity_poly.type
_entity_poly.pdbx_seq_one_letter_code
_entity_poly.pdbx_strand_id
1 'polypeptide(L)'
;MKIFEVFIPGSFLDDSQGYSKDSATIFQLLRLAFHEANLAVELYSESNDWRRNGKDRSLMEEDRTGLERIGAEYKDLSSNGLGARHDRDFEVERLYKIEQWGRGRIPSEFKTAKTAIYSKAFVSALDSVGKLIVALSKENGAPQSVIAIADEFYAGIPGLVELRNSIQHIEDRAIGVFSYRAEPDDSSSRFFSSFVGDTFFATGRKGANDGVNISLETLEFTLYIINKVVASYHWVAQKQHWPSLDPWYR
;
A
#
# COMPACT_ATOMS: atom_id res chain seq x y z
N MET A 1 14.57 6.02 -0.25
CA MET A 1 13.74 7.05 0.40
C MET A 1 13.92 8.43 -0.25
N LYS A 2 13.10 8.74 -1.25
CA LYS A 2 12.86 10.11 -1.71
C LYS A 2 11.87 10.77 -0.74
N ILE A 3 12.16 11.99 -0.32
CA ILE A 3 11.28 12.76 0.56
C ILE A 3 10.67 13.88 -0.28
N PHE A 4 9.33 13.95 -0.28
CA PHE A 4 8.59 15.02 -0.95
C PHE A 4 8.33 16.16 0.02
N GLU A 5 8.75 17.35 -0.39
CA GLU A 5 8.52 18.58 0.37
C GLU A 5 7.18 19.22 0.00
N VAL A 6 6.37 19.55 1.01
CA VAL A 6 5.14 20.33 0.87
C VAL A 6 5.40 21.73 1.41
N PHE A 7 5.24 22.76 0.58
CA PHE A 7 5.35 24.15 1.01
C PHE A 7 4.00 24.67 1.50
N ILE A 8 3.97 25.23 2.70
CA ILE A 8 2.78 25.86 3.28
C ILE A 8 3.01 27.38 3.34
N PRO A 9 2.15 28.21 2.73
CA PRO A 9 2.34 29.66 2.66
C PRO A 9 2.34 30.38 4.02
N GLY A 10 1.80 29.76 5.07
CA GLY A 10 1.80 30.31 6.43
C GLY A 10 1.49 29.25 7.50
N SER A 11 1.76 29.56 8.76
CA SER A 11 1.54 28.64 9.88
C SER A 11 0.06 28.43 10.23
N PHE A 12 -0.79 29.40 9.89
CA PHE A 12 -2.21 29.41 10.26
C PHE A 12 -3.06 29.85 9.08
N LEU A 13 -4.30 29.35 9.04
CA LEU A 13 -5.33 29.89 8.16
C LEU A 13 -5.75 31.29 8.63
N ASP A 14 -6.07 32.17 7.70
CA ASP A 14 -6.54 33.53 8.01
C ASP A 14 -7.98 33.50 8.55
N ASP A 15 -8.13 33.64 9.88
CA ASP A 15 -9.44 33.66 10.55
C ASP A 15 -10.38 34.75 9.99
N SER A 16 -9.86 35.83 9.41
CA SER A 16 -10.67 36.91 8.83
C SER A 16 -11.47 36.48 7.59
N GLN A 17 -11.08 35.36 6.96
CA GLN A 17 -11.80 34.79 5.81
C GLN A 17 -13.01 33.95 6.22
N GLY A 18 -13.25 33.77 7.53
CA GLY A 18 -14.40 33.00 8.02
C GLY A 18 -14.28 31.49 7.84
N TYR A 19 -13.05 30.97 7.73
CA TYR A 19 -12.80 29.54 7.67
C TYR A 19 -13.27 28.83 8.95
N SER A 20 -13.82 27.62 8.79
CA SER A 20 -14.17 26.76 9.91
C SER A 20 -12.93 26.40 10.74
N LYS A 21 -13.10 26.29 12.07
CA LYS A 21 -12.06 25.80 12.98
C LYS A 21 -11.58 24.39 12.61
N ASP A 22 -12.46 23.59 12.01
CA ASP A 22 -12.14 22.22 11.61
C ASP A 22 -11.23 22.18 10.36
N SER A 23 -11.16 23.27 9.57
CA SER A 23 -10.29 23.34 8.38
C SER A 23 -8.82 23.11 8.74
N ALA A 24 -8.33 23.69 9.84
CA ALA A 24 -6.96 23.48 10.30
C ALA A 24 -6.71 22.03 10.72
N THR A 25 -7.66 21.39 11.39
CA THR A 25 -7.61 19.98 11.76
C THR A 25 -7.57 19.08 10.51
N ILE A 26 -8.40 19.38 9.50
CA ILE A 26 -8.44 18.61 8.27
C ILE A 26 -7.11 18.76 7.50
N PHE A 27 -6.50 19.96 7.45
CA PHE A 27 -5.15 20.14 6.89
C PHE A 27 -4.08 19.33 7.63
N GLN A 28 -4.17 19.24 8.95
CA GLN A 28 -3.27 18.41 9.75
C GLN A 28 -3.45 16.92 9.43
N LEU A 29 -4.68 16.44 9.24
CA LEU A 29 -4.94 15.06 8.82
C LEU A 29 -4.49 14.81 7.38
N LEU A 30 -4.68 15.78 6.48
CA LEU A 30 -4.24 15.73 5.09
C LEU A 30 -2.73 15.54 5.01
N ARG A 31 -2.01 16.29 5.85
CA ARG A 31 -0.55 16.16 6.04
C ARG A 31 -0.17 14.74 6.45
N LEU A 32 -0.82 14.19 7.47
CA LEU A 32 -0.51 12.84 7.97
C LEU A 32 -0.76 11.78 6.89
N ALA A 33 -1.90 11.85 6.21
CA ALA A 33 -2.23 10.94 5.11
C ALA A 33 -1.20 11.02 3.97
N PHE A 34 -0.73 12.21 3.61
CA PHE A 34 0.32 12.37 2.60
C PHE A 34 1.66 11.75 3.05
N HIS A 35 2.06 11.94 4.30
CA HIS A 35 3.28 11.31 4.83
C HIS A 35 3.18 9.78 4.84
N GLU A 36 2.02 9.24 5.20
CA GLU A 36 1.76 7.79 5.13
C GLU A 36 1.90 7.28 3.69
N ALA A 37 1.35 7.99 2.70
CA ALA A 37 1.51 7.65 1.30
C ALA A 37 2.99 7.68 0.87
N ASN A 38 3.73 8.72 1.27
CA ASN A 38 5.16 8.83 0.97
C ASN A 38 5.97 7.67 1.55
N LEU A 39 5.78 7.37 2.84
CA LEU A 39 6.47 6.24 3.47
C LEU A 39 6.08 4.90 2.83
N ALA A 40 4.78 4.71 2.54
CA ALA A 40 4.29 3.46 1.98
C ALA A 40 4.85 3.16 0.58
N VAL A 41 5.00 4.16 -0.30
CA VAL A 41 5.53 3.92 -1.66
C VAL A 41 7.03 3.64 -1.65
N GLU A 42 7.77 4.24 -0.73
CA GLU A 42 9.21 3.97 -0.55
C GLU A 42 9.43 2.55 -0.01
N LEU A 43 8.70 2.19 1.05
CA LEU A 43 8.76 0.83 1.60
C LEU A 43 8.26 -0.21 0.60
N TYR A 44 7.26 0.13 -0.24
CA TYR A 44 6.85 -0.70 -1.35
C TYR A 44 8.00 -0.93 -2.31
N SER A 45 8.66 0.14 -2.76
CA SER A 45 9.77 0.08 -3.73
C SER A 45 10.90 -0.82 -3.21
N GLU A 46 11.34 -0.61 -1.96
CA GLU A 46 12.33 -1.46 -1.29
C GLU A 46 11.87 -2.92 -1.19
N SER A 47 10.58 -3.14 -0.90
CA SER A 47 10.02 -4.49 -0.80
C SER A 47 9.79 -5.16 -2.14
N ASN A 48 9.76 -4.43 -3.26
CA ASN A 48 9.46 -4.95 -4.58
C ASN A 48 10.74 -5.42 -5.32
N ASP A 49 11.91 -5.08 -4.80
CA ASP A 49 13.21 -5.43 -5.39
C ASP A 49 13.39 -6.92 -5.64
N TRP A 50 12.85 -7.80 -4.79
CA TRP A 50 12.94 -9.26 -4.99
C TRP A 50 12.12 -9.75 -6.18
N ARG A 51 11.10 -9.00 -6.64
CA ARG A 51 10.35 -9.32 -7.86
C ARG A 51 11.09 -8.85 -9.11
N ARG A 52 11.85 -7.75 -8.99
CA ARG A 52 12.64 -7.16 -10.08
C ARG A 52 13.95 -7.91 -10.30
N ASN A 53 14.61 -8.32 -9.22
CA ASN A 53 15.86 -9.04 -9.24
C ASN A 53 15.56 -10.55 -9.18
N GLY A 54 15.79 -11.25 -10.30
CA GLY A 54 15.47 -12.68 -10.46
C GLY A 54 16.14 -13.61 -9.42
N LYS A 55 15.87 -14.92 -9.51
CA LYS A 55 16.36 -15.88 -8.50
C LYS A 55 17.89 -15.91 -8.43
N ASP A 56 18.43 -15.69 -7.23
CA ASP A 56 19.85 -15.78 -6.93
C ASP A 56 20.35 -17.24 -7.01
N ARG A 57 21.31 -17.50 -7.90
CA ARG A 57 21.90 -18.83 -8.11
C ARG A 57 22.67 -19.34 -6.90
N SER A 58 23.30 -18.45 -6.12
CA SER A 58 24.03 -18.83 -4.92
C SER A 58 23.09 -19.39 -3.86
N LEU A 59 21.92 -18.76 -3.69
CA LEU A 59 20.90 -19.23 -2.75
C LEU A 59 20.32 -20.59 -3.17
N MET A 60 20.16 -20.85 -4.48
CA MET A 60 19.71 -22.17 -4.94
C MET A 60 20.67 -23.29 -4.58
N GLU A 61 21.97 -23.04 -4.67
CA GLU A 61 22.99 -24.04 -4.35
C GLU A 61 23.07 -24.29 -2.85
N GLU A 62 22.98 -23.23 -2.04
CA GLU A 62 22.86 -23.34 -0.58
C GLU A 62 21.61 -24.13 -0.16
N ASP A 63 20.47 -23.90 -0.82
CA ASP A 63 19.21 -24.63 -0.60
C ASP A 63 19.40 -26.11 -0.84
N ARG A 64 19.99 -26.47 -1.98
CA ARG A 64 20.25 -27.86 -2.36
C ARG A 64 21.15 -28.54 -1.32
N THR A 65 22.29 -27.94 -0.99
CA THR A 65 23.25 -28.53 -0.06
C THR A 65 22.68 -28.63 1.35
N GLY A 66 21.90 -27.65 1.80
CA GLY A 66 21.25 -27.68 3.11
C GLY A 66 20.21 -28.80 3.23
N LEU A 67 19.38 -28.98 2.20
CA LEU A 67 18.40 -30.06 2.14
C LEU A 67 19.07 -31.44 2.06
N GLU A 68 20.16 -31.58 1.30
CA GLU A 68 20.95 -32.82 1.22
C GLU A 68 21.57 -33.18 2.57
N ARG A 69 22.12 -32.18 3.29
CA ARG A 69 22.72 -32.37 4.62
C ARG A 69 21.70 -32.89 5.63
N ILE A 70 20.58 -32.19 5.80
CA ILE A 70 19.52 -32.60 6.72
C ILE A 70 18.95 -33.95 6.27
N GLY A 71 18.73 -34.11 4.97
CA GLY A 71 18.23 -35.35 4.39
C GLY A 71 19.12 -36.58 4.63
N ALA A 72 20.43 -36.39 4.82
CA ALA A 72 21.36 -37.48 5.12
C ALA A 72 21.16 -38.07 6.53
N GLU A 73 20.65 -37.28 7.48
CA GLU A 73 20.38 -37.69 8.86
C GLU A 73 19.09 -38.54 8.96
N TYR A 74 18.22 -38.49 7.95
CA TYR A 74 16.92 -39.16 7.90
C TYR A 74 16.87 -40.31 6.88
N LYS A 75 18.02 -40.88 6.50
CA LYS A 75 18.10 -41.95 5.48
C LYS A 75 17.28 -43.18 5.85
N ASP A 76 17.21 -43.54 7.13
CA ASP A 76 16.56 -44.78 7.59
C ASP A 76 15.03 -44.78 7.39
N LEU A 77 14.41 -43.59 7.38
CA LEU A 77 12.97 -43.43 7.12
C LEU A 77 12.59 -43.67 5.65
N SER A 78 13.55 -43.63 4.71
CA SER A 78 13.29 -43.85 3.28
C SER A 78 13.12 -45.32 2.88
N SER A 79 13.44 -46.25 3.80
CA SER A 79 13.50 -47.70 3.56
C SER A 79 12.13 -48.38 3.45
N ASN A 80 11.06 -47.72 3.89
CA ASN A 80 9.76 -48.36 4.17
C ASN A 80 8.66 -48.03 3.14
N GLY A 81 9.04 -47.68 1.91
CA GLY A 81 8.11 -47.42 0.80
C GLY A 81 7.71 -45.95 0.62
N LEU A 82 6.73 -45.71 -0.27
CA LEU A 82 6.35 -44.36 -0.74
C LEU A 82 5.86 -43.40 0.36
N GLY A 83 5.07 -43.90 1.32
CA GLY A 83 4.56 -43.06 2.42
C GLY A 83 5.68 -42.56 3.33
N ALA A 84 6.59 -43.45 3.74
CA ALA A 84 7.72 -43.11 4.59
C ALA A 84 8.70 -42.14 3.90
N ARG A 85 8.80 -42.22 2.55
CA ARG A 85 9.52 -41.22 1.75
C ARG A 85 8.88 -39.84 1.81
N HIS A 86 7.55 -39.72 1.69
CA HIS A 86 6.85 -38.44 1.81
C HIS A 86 7.00 -37.83 3.21
N ASP A 87 6.86 -38.63 4.26
CA ASP A 87 7.03 -38.17 5.65
C ASP A 87 8.47 -37.66 5.89
N ARG A 88 9.45 -38.37 5.34
CA ARG A 88 10.86 -37.96 5.37
C ARG A 88 11.08 -36.65 4.62
N ASP A 89 10.56 -36.51 3.41
CA ASP A 89 10.72 -35.31 2.60
C ASP A 89 10.05 -34.09 3.27
N PHE A 90 8.86 -34.29 3.87
CA PHE A 90 8.18 -33.26 4.67
C PHE A 90 9.02 -32.82 5.88
N GLU A 91 9.54 -33.76 6.68
CA GLU A 91 10.30 -33.40 7.89
C GLU A 91 11.64 -32.73 7.54
N VAL A 92 12.32 -33.19 6.49
CA VAL A 92 13.54 -32.55 5.97
C VAL A 92 13.25 -31.11 5.53
N GLU A 93 12.18 -30.88 4.77
CA GLU A 93 11.79 -29.53 4.35
C GLU A 93 11.44 -28.65 5.55
N ARG A 94 10.70 -29.17 6.53
CA ARG A 94 10.29 -28.45 7.74
C ARG A 94 11.51 -28.02 8.57
N LEU A 95 12.43 -28.94 8.85
CA LEU A 95 13.63 -28.64 9.63
C LEU A 95 14.55 -27.66 8.90
N TYR A 96 14.71 -27.84 7.59
CA TYR A 96 15.45 -26.89 6.77
C TYR A 96 14.87 -25.48 6.88
N LYS A 97 13.54 -25.33 6.73
CA LYS A 97 12.86 -24.03 6.90
C LYS A 97 13.12 -23.42 8.29
N ILE A 98 12.98 -24.20 9.36
CA ILE A 98 13.24 -23.75 10.74
C ILE A 98 14.68 -23.25 10.90
N GLU A 99 15.66 -24.00 10.40
CA GLU A 99 17.07 -23.61 10.45
C GLU A 99 17.32 -22.30 9.69
N GLN A 100 16.76 -22.17 8.48
CA GLN A 100 16.89 -20.96 7.68
C GLN A 100 16.24 -19.75 8.36
N TRP A 101 15.08 -19.92 8.98
CA TRP A 101 14.43 -18.86 9.75
C TRP A 101 15.28 -18.45 10.96
N GLY A 102 15.90 -19.41 11.65
CA GLY A 102 16.85 -19.15 12.74
C GLY A 102 18.08 -18.35 12.29
N ARG A 103 18.47 -18.44 11.02
CA ARG A 103 19.53 -17.65 10.39
C ARG A 103 19.06 -16.28 9.87
N GLY A 104 17.79 -15.93 10.07
CA GLY A 104 17.21 -14.65 9.63
C GLY A 104 16.67 -14.65 8.20
N ARG A 105 16.59 -15.82 7.53
CA ARG A 105 16.00 -15.89 6.19
C ARG A 105 14.48 -15.72 6.28
N ILE A 106 13.94 -14.74 5.56
CA ILE A 106 12.52 -14.41 5.57
C ILE A 106 11.74 -15.40 4.66
N PRO A 107 10.59 -15.94 5.11
CA PRO A 107 9.69 -16.74 4.27
C PRO A 107 9.27 -16.03 2.98
N SER A 108 9.11 -16.78 1.88
CA SER A 108 8.63 -16.25 0.59
C SER A 108 7.25 -15.58 0.70
N GLU A 109 6.39 -16.18 1.51
CA GLU A 109 5.04 -15.71 1.81
C GLU A 109 5.12 -14.34 2.49
N PHE A 110 6.10 -14.13 3.37
CA PHE A 110 6.29 -12.86 4.08
C PHE A 110 6.86 -11.78 3.17
N LYS A 111 7.72 -12.13 2.18
CA LYS A 111 8.15 -11.18 1.15
C LYS A 111 6.98 -10.68 0.31
N THR A 112 6.12 -11.61 -0.12
CA THR A 112 4.90 -11.27 -0.88
C THR A 112 3.92 -10.46 -0.04
N ALA A 113 3.71 -10.86 1.22
CA ALA A 113 2.86 -10.13 2.15
C ALA A 113 3.37 -8.73 2.44
N LYS A 114 4.69 -8.54 2.63
CA LYS A 114 5.32 -7.23 2.85
C LYS A 114 5.00 -6.26 1.71
N THR A 115 5.20 -6.68 0.46
CA THR A 115 4.86 -5.88 -0.73
C THR A 115 3.37 -5.53 -0.77
N ALA A 116 2.49 -6.50 -0.47
CA ALA A 116 1.06 -6.27 -0.43
C ALA A 116 0.63 -5.31 0.70
N ILE A 117 1.24 -5.40 1.89
CA ILE A 117 0.95 -4.52 3.03
C ILE A 117 1.23 -3.07 2.66
N TYR A 118 2.40 -2.77 2.10
CA TYR A 118 2.75 -1.39 1.72
C TYR A 118 1.88 -0.85 0.59
N SER A 119 1.50 -1.71 -0.36
CA SER A 119 0.57 -1.32 -1.43
C SER A 119 -0.81 -0.96 -0.88
N LYS A 120 -1.34 -1.76 0.07
CA LYS A 120 -2.62 -1.49 0.74
C LYS A 120 -2.56 -0.21 1.57
N ALA A 121 -1.45 0.02 2.28
CA ALA A 121 -1.22 1.24 3.03
C ALA A 121 -1.21 2.46 2.11
N PHE A 122 -0.50 2.39 0.98
CA PHE A 122 -0.45 3.46 -0.02
C PHE A 122 -1.85 3.80 -0.57
N VAL A 123 -2.60 2.79 -1.02
CA VAL A 123 -3.97 2.96 -1.53
C VAL A 123 -4.89 3.59 -0.46
N SER A 124 -4.79 3.15 0.79
CA SER A 124 -5.61 3.68 1.89
C SER A 124 -5.24 5.13 2.22
N ALA A 125 -3.96 5.47 2.18
CA ALA A 125 -3.47 6.82 2.40
C ALA A 125 -3.90 7.79 1.29
N LEU A 126 -3.84 7.37 0.01
CA LEU A 126 -4.34 8.15 -1.12
C LEU A 126 -5.84 8.40 -1.05
N ASP A 127 -6.64 7.38 -0.75
CA ASP A 127 -8.09 7.56 -0.57
C ASP A 127 -8.41 8.49 0.61
N SER A 128 -7.62 8.42 1.69
CA SER A 128 -7.72 9.37 2.80
C SER A 128 -7.42 10.80 2.36
N VAL A 129 -6.36 11.03 1.58
CA VAL A 129 -6.06 12.35 0.98
C VAL A 129 -7.27 12.88 0.20
N GLY A 130 -7.80 12.09 -0.74
CA GLY A 130 -8.96 12.49 -1.54
C GLY A 130 -10.19 12.83 -0.69
N LYS A 131 -10.49 12.01 0.32
CA LYS A 131 -11.61 12.24 1.24
C LYS A 131 -11.44 13.50 2.08
N LEU A 132 -10.21 13.80 2.52
CA LEU A 132 -9.92 15.00 3.32
C LEU A 132 -10.04 16.27 2.46
N ILE A 133 -9.67 16.22 1.18
CA ILE A 133 -9.91 17.32 0.24
C ILE A 133 -11.42 17.55 0.04
N VAL A 134 -12.20 16.47 -0.13
CA VAL A 134 -13.67 16.56 -0.20
C VAL A 134 -14.29 17.08 1.11
N ALA A 135 -13.69 16.76 2.26
CA ALA A 135 -14.13 17.32 3.54
C ALA A 135 -13.86 18.82 3.59
N LEU A 136 -12.64 19.26 3.24
CA LEU A 136 -12.28 20.69 3.14
C LEU A 136 -13.24 21.46 2.24
N SER A 137 -13.64 20.88 1.11
CA SER A 137 -14.53 21.55 0.15
C SER A 137 -15.95 21.78 0.68
N LYS A 138 -16.33 21.13 1.78
CA LYS A 138 -17.65 21.24 2.42
C LYS A 138 -17.64 22.14 3.65
N GLU A 139 -16.46 22.56 4.11
CA GLU A 139 -16.33 23.43 5.27
C GLU A 139 -16.85 24.84 5.01
N ASN A 140 -17.33 25.50 6.07
CA ASN A 140 -17.73 26.90 5.96
C ASN A 140 -16.53 27.78 5.62
N GLY A 141 -16.74 28.72 4.69
CA GLY A 141 -15.68 29.60 4.17
C GLY A 141 -14.70 28.93 3.20
N ALA A 142 -14.88 27.64 2.85
CA ALA A 142 -14.00 26.95 1.92
C ALA A 142 -14.02 27.59 0.52
N PRO A 143 -12.85 27.76 -0.13
CA PRO A 143 -12.80 28.23 -1.52
C PRO A 143 -13.53 27.28 -2.46
N GLN A 144 -14.35 27.83 -3.37
CA GLN A 144 -15.13 27.02 -4.32
C GLN A 144 -14.25 26.16 -5.25
N SER A 145 -12.99 26.57 -5.49
CA SER A 145 -12.03 25.83 -6.30
C SER A 145 -11.71 24.43 -5.73
N VAL A 146 -11.85 24.22 -4.42
CA VAL A 146 -11.47 22.96 -3.76
C VAL A 146 -12.32 21.78 -4.25
N ILE A 147 -13.58 22.01 -4.63
CA ILE A 147 -14.45 20.97 -5.21
C ILE A 147 -13.86 20.45 -6.51
N ALA A 148 -13.49 21.36 -7.43
CA ALA A 148 -12.91 20.99 -8.71
C ALA A 148 -11.55 20.30 -8.55
N ILE A 149 -10.76 20.69 -7.54
CA ILE A 149 -9.48 20.03 -7.23
C ILE A 149 -9.72 18.60 -6.70
N ALA A 150 -10.78 18.38 -5.91
CA ALA A 150 -11.15 17.04 -5.46
C ALA A 150 -11.55 16.13 -6.62
N ASP A 151 -12.31 16.66 -7.59
CA ASP A 151 -12.69 15.91 -8.80
C ASP A 151 -11.46 15.57 -9.65
N GLU A 152 -10.52 16.52 -9.80
CA GLU A 152 -9.25 16.31 -10.50
C GLU A 152 -8.41 15.21 -9.84
N PHE A 153 -8.38 15.14 -8.50
CA PHE A 153 -7.67 14.09 -7.76
C PHE A 153 -8.19 12.70 -8.11
N TYR A 154 -9.50 12.48 -8.01
CA TYR A 154 -10.09 11.16 -8.29
C TYR A 154 -10.07 10.81 -9.79
N ALA A 155 -10.14 11.80 -10.68
CA ALA A 155 -9.95 11.60 -12.11
C ALA A 155 -8.50 11.21 -12.46
N GLY A 156 -7.52 11.75 -11.74
CA GLY A 156 -6.10 11.44 -11.95
C GLY A 156 -5.66 10.07 -11.42
N ILE A 157 -6.42 9.47 -10.50
CA ILE A 157 -6.13 8.14 -9.94
C ILE A 157 -7.38 7.25 -10.10
N PRO A 158 -7.69 6.82 -11.34
CA PRO A 158 -8.87 6.00 -11.60
C PRO A 158 -8.80 4.66 -10.83
N GLY A 159 -9.95 4.17 -10.39
CA GLY A 159 -10.04 2.90 -9.66
C GLY A 159 -9.62 2.95 -8.19
N LEU A 160 -9.10 4.09 -7.68
CA LEU A 160 -8.65 4.23 -6.30
C LEU A 160 -9.71 3.82 -5.26
N VAL A 161 -10.92 4.36 -5.41
CA VAL A 161 -12.03 4.11 -4.47
C VAL A 161 -12.45 2.64 -4.49
N GLU A 162 -12.61 2.07 -5.69
CA GLU A 162 -13.03 0.68 -5.84
C GLU A 162 -11.96 -0.28 -5.34
N LEU A 163 -10.69 -0.03 -5.64
CA LEU A 163 -9.58 -0.80 -5.09
C LEU A 163 -9.50 -0.70 -3.57
N ARG A 164 -9.68 0.49 -2.98
CA ARG A 164 -9.70 0.65 -1.52
C ARG A 164 -10.85 -0.13 -0.88
N ASN A 165 -12.06 -0.01 -1.44
CA ASN A 165 -13.22 -0.79 -0.99
C ASN A 165 -12.95 -2.30 -1.09
N SER A 166 -12.25 -2.72 -2.15
CA SER A 166 -11.80 -4.11 -2.35
C SER A 166 -10.97 -4.63 -1.20
N ILE A 167 -10.00 -3.83 -0.78
CA ILE A 167 -9.02 -4.20 0.23
C ILE A 167 -9.68 -4.27 1.61
N GLN A 168 -10.62 -3.36 1.90
CA GLN A 168 -11.24 -3.23 3.21
C GLN A 168 -12.36 -4.26 3.47
N HIS A 169 -13.07 -4.70 2.43
CA HIS A 169 -14.22 -5.60 2.54
C HIS A 169 -13.90 -6.97 1.95
N ILE A 170 -12.81 -7.57 2.43
CA ILE A 170 -12.32 -8.87 1.92
C ILE A 170 -13.30 -10.01 2.23
N GLU A 171 -14.01 -9.92 3.35
CA GLU A 171 -15.04 -10.87 3.80
C GLU A 171 -16.22 -10.93 2.83
N ASP A 172 -16.72 -9.76 2.42
CA ASP A 172 -17.82 -9.66 1.48
C ASP A 172 -17.42 -10.21 0.10
N ARG A 173 -16.13 -10.14 -0.24
CA ARG A 173 -15.56 -10.67 -1.48
C ARG A 173 -15.14 -12.13 -1.40
N ALA A 174 -14.84 -12.65 -0.21
CA ALA A 174 -14.50 -14.06 -0.02
C ALA A 174 -15.73 -14.95 -0.23
N ILE A 175 -16.91 -14.43 0.12
CA ILE A 175 -18.18 -15.15 0.07
C ILE A 175 -18.98 -14.78 -1.20
N GLY A 176 -18.57 -13.76 -1.96
CA GLY A 176 -19.30 -13.25 -3.14
C GLY A 176 -20.61 -12.52 -2.78
N VAL A 177 -20.67 -11.93 -1.57
CA VAL A 177 -21.91 -11.45 -0.90
C VAL A 177 -22.38 -10.07 -1.36
N PHE A 178 -21.67 -9.40 -2.28
CA PHE A 178 -22.24 -8.25 -2.99
C PHE A 178 -23.31 -8.63 -4.04
N SER A 179 -23.82 -9.87 -4.00
CA SER A 179 -24.76 -10.48 -4.95
C SER A 179 -26.23 -10.06 -4.84
N TYR A 180 -26.65 -9.24 -3.86
CA TYR A 180 -28.04 -8.74 -3.85
C TYR A 180 -28.33 -7.68 -4.94
N ARG A 181 -27.30 -7.17 -5.62
CA ARG A 181 -27.43 -6.27 -6.79
C ARG A 181 -26.58 -6.72 -8.00
N ALA A 182 -26.00 -7.92 -7.95
CA ALA A 182 -25.27 -8.46 -9.09
C ALA A 182 -26.26 -9.16 -10.02
N GLU A 183 -26.22 -8.85 -11.31
CA GLU A 183 -27.01 -9.61 -12.28
C GLU A 183 -26.50 -11.07 -12.31
N PRO A 184 -27.40 -12.06 -12.56
CA PRO A 184 -27.13 -13.50 -12.33
C PRO A 184 -26.02 -14.14 -13.19
N ASP A 185 -25.29 -13.38 -14.00
CA ASP A 185 -24.25 -13.87 -14.92
C ASP A 185 -22.82 -13.64 -14.39
N ASP A 186 -22.64 -12.96 -13.25
CA ASP A 186 -21.31 -12.65 -12.72
C ASP A 186 -20.73 -13.80 -11.88
N SER A 187 -20.37 -14.88 -12.57
CA SER A 187 -19.83 -16.13 -12.03
C SER A 187 -18.44 -16.05 -11.35
N SER A 188 -17.89 -14.87 -11.04
CA SER A 188 -16.43 -14.73 -10.90
C SER A 188 -15.83 -13.89 -9.76
N SER A 189 -16.57 -13.27 -8.84
CA SER A 189 -15.94 -12.30 -7.91
C SER A 189 -15.37 -12.91 -6.61
N ARG A 190 -14.51 -13.94 -6.70
CA ARG A 190 -13.63 -14.30 -5.57
C ARG A 190 -12.54 -13.23 -5.45
N PHE A 191 -12.33 -12.70 -4.24
CA PHE A 191 -11.25 -11.72 -4.01
C PHE A 191 -9.90 -12.29 -4.46
N PHE A 192 -9.29 -11.60 -5.42
CA PHE A 192 -7.91 -11.82 -5.79
C PHE A 192 -7.24 -10.46 -5.90
N SER A 193 -6.08 -10.32 -5.25
CA SER A 193 -5.23 -9.14 -5.39
C SER A 193 -3.88 -9.55 -5.93
N SER A 194 -3.37 -8.83 -6.92
CA SER A 194 -2.08 -9.13 -7.54
C SER A 194 -1.46 -7.86 -8.13
N PHE A 195 -0.38 -8.04 -8.87
CA PHE A 195 0.42 -6.97 -9.43
C PHE A 195 0.69 -7.23 -10.92
N VAL A 196 0.56 -6.20 -11.74
CA VAL A 196 1.06 -6.15 -13.12
C VAL A 196 2.02 -4.96 -13.17
N GLY A 197 3.32 -5.23 -13.22
CA GLY A 197 4.33 -4.21 -12.96
C GLY A 197 4.17 -3.63 -11.56
N ASP A 198 4.12 -2.30 -11.46
CA ASP A 198 3.90 -1.57 -10.20
C ASP A 198 2.41 -1.26 -9.94
N THR A 199 1.51 -1.70 -10.82
CA THR A 199 0.07 -1.54 -10.61
C THR A 199 -0.45 -2.63 -9.69
N PHE A 200 -0.93 -2.22 -8.52
CA PHE A 200 -1.65 -3.10 -7.59
C PHE A 200 -3.13 -3.10 -7.96
N PHE A 201 -3.69 -4.28 -8.18
CA PHE A 201 -5.09 -4.43 -8.54
C PHE A 201 -5.77 -5.49 -7.69
N ALA A 202 -7.09 -5.37 -7.60
CA ALA A 202 -7.95 -6.39 -7.04
C ALA A 202 -9.18 -6.57 -7.93
N THR A 203 -9.76 -7.77 -7.92
CA THR A 203 -10.96 -8.08 -8.71
C THR A 203 -12.12 -7.17 -8.30
N GLY A 204 -12.50 -6.20 -9.14
CA GLY A 204 -13.56 -5.22 -8.86
C GLY A 204 -14.97 -5.81 -8.92
N ARG A 205 -15.97 -5.00 -8.54
CA ARG A 205 -17.39 -5.40 -8.42
C ARG A 205 -18.05 -5.84 -9.74
N LYS A 206 -17.47 -5.52 -10.90
CA LYS A 206 -17.99 -5.83 -12.24
C LYS A 206 -17.04 -6.69 -13.08
N GLY A 207 -16.12 -7.42 -12.45
CA GLY A 207 -15.05 -8.14 -13.15
C GLY A 207 -13.98 -7.25 -13.81
N ALA A 208 -14.09 -5.92 -13.67
CA ALA A 208 -13.04 -4.99 -14.06
C ALA A 208 -11.87 -5.06 -13.07
N ASN A 209 -10.64 -5.06 -13.61
CA ASN A 209 -9.44 -4.92 -12.78
C ASN A 209 -9.24 -3.45 -12.45
N ASP A 210 -9.73 -3.03 -11.28
CA ASP A 210 -9.44 -1.71 -10.73
C ASP A 210 -8.03 -1.74 -10.14
N GLY A 211 -7.14 -0.97 -10.75
CA GLY A 211 -5.72 -0.96 -10.42
C GLY A 211 -5.21 0.44 -10.14
N VAL A 212 -4.41 0.57 -9.08
CA VAL A 212 -3.69 1.80 -8.74
C VAL A 212 -2.21 1.57 -8.93
N ASN A 213 -1.55 2.49 -9.62
CA ASN A 213 -0.11 2.48 -9.79
C ASN A 213 0.57 2.88 -8.47
N ILE A 214 1.35 1.97 -7.88
CA ILE A 214 2.09 2.18 -6.63
C ILE A 214 3.47 2.73 -6.97
N SER A 215 3.57 4.05 -7.15
CA SER A 215 4.79 4.68 -7.66
C SER A 215 4.97 6.12 -7.17
N LEU A 216 6.19 6.61 -7.33
CA LEU A 216 6.56 7.98 -6.97
C LEU A 216 5.84 9.00 -7.86
N GLU A 217 5.54 8.64 -9.11
CA GLU A 217 4.78 9.46 -10.04
C GLU A 217 3.35 9.71 -9.55
N THR A 218 2.67 8.67 -9.03
CA THR A 218 1.34 8.83 -8.40
C THR A 218 1.41 9.75 -7.17
N LEU A 219 2.49 9.64 -6.39
CA LEU A 219 2.71 10.50 -5.24
C LEU A 219 3.03 11.96 -5.63
N GLU A 220 3.79 12.17 -6.71
CA GLU A 220 4.08 13.49 -7.29
C GLU A 220 2.80 14.19 -7.75
N PHE A 221 1.93 13.45 -8.43
CA PHE A 221 0.60 13.95 -8.77
C PHE A 221 -0.20 14.33 -7.51
N THR A 222 -0.17 13.48 -6.48
CA THR A 222 -0.86 13.75 -5.20
C THR A 222 -0.31 15.01 -4.52
N LEU A 223 1.01 15.22 -4.53
CA LEU A 223 1.64 16.43 -4.03
C LEU A 223 1.18 17.67 -4.81
N TYR A 224 1.14 17.58 -6.14
CA TYR A 224 0.63 18.67 -6.98
C TYR A 224 -0.80 19.06 -6.61
N ILE A 225 -1.68 18.08 -6.39
CA ILE A 225 -3.05 18.32 -5.93
C ILE A 225 -3.07 19.00 -4.56
N ILE A 226 -2.30 18.50 -3.59
CA ILE A 226 -2.22 19.10 -2.25
C ILE A 226 -1.77 20.56 -2.33
N ASN A 227 -0.76 20.85 -3.15
CA ASN A 227 -0.28 22.22 -3.35
C ASN A 227 -1.37 23.15 -3.93
N LYS A 228 -2.21 22.66 -4.85
CA LYS A 228 -3.38 23.44 -5.34
C LYS A 228 -4.40 23.71 -4.24
N VAL A 229 -4.67 22.73 -3.39
CA VAL A 229 -5.58 22.91 -2.24
C VAL A 229 -5.02 23.95 -1.29
N VAL A 230 -3.76 23.78 -0.86
CA VAL A 230 -3.07 24.72 0.03
C VAL A 230 -3.07 26.14 -0.56
N ALA A 231 -2.76 26.30 -1.84
CA ALA A 231 -2.74 27.60 -2.51
C ALA A 231 -4.12 28.25 -2.65
N SER A 232 -5.21 27.51 -2.50
CA SER A 232 -6.57 28.05 -2.57
C SER A 232 -6.98 28.79 -1.28
N TYR A 233 -6.32 28.51 -0.15
CA TYR A 233 -6.61 29.13 1.15
C TYR A 233 -5.68 30.32 1.42
N HIS A 234 -6.18 31.29 2.19
CA HIS A 234 -5.34 32.36 2.71
C HIS A 234 -4.65 31.90 4.00
N TRP A 235 -3.33 32.07 4.03
CA TRP A 235 -2.50 31.73 5.16
C TRP A 235 -1.82 32.98 5.72
N VAL A 236 -1.60 32.98 7.03
CA VAL A 236 -0.91 34.03 7.77
C VAL A 236 0.27 33.47 8.55
N ALA A 237 1.08 34.37 9.11
CA ALA A 237 2.32 34.08 9.83
C ALA A 237 3.45 33.51 8.93
N GLN A 238 4.41 32.82 9.53
CA GLN A 238 5.62 32.37 8.85
C GLN A 238 5.34 31.19 7.91
N LYS A 239 6.00 31.18 6.75
CA LYS A 239 5.98 30.03 5.83
C LYS A 239 6.48 28.78 6.54
N GLN A 240 5.90 27.63 6.21
CA GLN A 240 6.33 26.33 6.70
C GLN A 240 6.61 25.38 5.55
N HIS A 241 7.26 24.27 5.86
CA HIS A 241 7.43 23.15 4.95
C HIS A 241 7.33 21.83 5.71
N TRP A 242 6.91 20.76 5.02
CA TRP A 242 6.80 19.41 5.57
C TRP A 242 7.55 18.41 4.66
N PRO A 243 8.10 17.30 5.19
CA PRO A 243 8.18 16.94 6.61
C PRO A 243 9.24 17.75 7.38
N SER A 244 9.08 17.81 8.71
CA SER A 244 10.07 18.38 9.62
C SER A 244 11.20 17.38 9.92
N LEU A 245 12.40 17.88 10.20
CA LEU A 245 13.46 17.06 10.82
C LEU A 245 13.06 16.66 12.24
N ASP A 246 13.55 15.50 12.70
CA ASP A 246 13.43 15.10 14.10
C ASP A 246 14.27 16.08 14.95
N PRO A 247 13.66 16.85 15.87
CA PRO A 247 14.38 17.83 16.68
C PRO A 247 15.40 17.19 17.64
N TRP A 248 15.33 15.87 17.85
CA TRP A 248 16.22 15.14 18.75
C TRP A 248 17.38 14.44 18.05
N TYR A 249 17.48 14.55 16.72
CA TYR A 249 18.63 14.08 15.96
C TYR A 249 19.80 15.08 16.13
N ARG A 250 20.81 14.69 16.92
CA ARG A 250 22.15 15.30 16.94
C ARG A 250 23.15 14.37 16.28
#